data_AF-A0A177YET4-F1
#
_entry.id   AF-A0A177YET4-F1
#
_cell.length_a   1.000
_cell.length_b   1.000
_cell.length_c   1.000
_cell.angle_alpha   90.00
_cell.angle_beta   90.00
_cell.angle_gamma   90.00
#
_symmetry.space_group_name_H-M   'P 1'
#
loop_
_entity.id
_entity.type
_entity.pdbx_description
1 polymer ?
#
loop_
_entity_poly.entity_id
_entity_poly.type
_entity_poly.pdbx_seq_one_letter_code
_entity_poly.pdbx_strand_id
1 'polypeptide(L)'
;MTETAQNLTAITSEYADERPEHGLGVSIRRGGIEVEYLDATDIEEHAPMDWTPDMAEVLLGEHGYEITGRWIDISDTCDDDPIWEIPVAKTTDR
;
A
#
# COMPACT_ATOMS: atom_id res chain seq x y z
N MET A 1 23.26 -10.55 12.17
CA MET A 1 22.21 -11.52 11.85
C MET A 1 21.56 -11.00 10.58
N THR A 2 21.62 -11.77 9.49
CA THR A 2 21.16 -11.31 8.17
C THR A 2 19.65 -11.49 8.15
N GLU A 3 18.94 -10.55 8.75
CA GLU A 3 17.52 -10.37 8.52
C GLU A 3 17.40 -10.04 7.04
N THR A 4 17.05 -11.06 6.24
CA THR A 4 16.63 -10.90 4.86
C THR A 4 15.71 -9.70 4.81
N ALA A 5 16.14 -8.63 4.13
CA ALA A 5 15.27 -7.57 3.68
C ALA A 5 14.07 -8.28 3.05
N GLN A 6 12.97 -8.33 3.80
CA GLN A 6 11.81 -9.09 3.39
C GLN A 6 11.34 -8.37 2.14
N ASN A 7 11.30 -9.07 1.00
CA ASN A 7 10.94 -8.50 -0.29
C ASN A 7 9.42 -8.22 -0.28
N LEU A 8 9.04 -7.26 0.55
CA LEU A 8 7.68 -6.78 0.75
C LEU A 8 7.49 -5.60 -0.20
N THR A 9 6.36 -5.62 -0.87
CA THR A 9 5.93 -4.57 -1.76
C THR A 9 4.60 -4.07 -1.25
N ALA A 10 4.50 -2.77 -0.99
CA ALA A 10 3.24 -2.10 -0.76
C ALA A 10 2.64 -1.68 -2.10
N ILE A 11 1.36 -1.95 -2.30
CA ILE A 11 0.61 -1.55 -3.49
C ILE A 11 -0.57 -0.71 -3.03
N THR A 12 -0.71 0.50 -3.58
CA THR A 12 -1.89 1.34 -3.40
C THR A 12 -3.07 0.72 -4.11
N SER A 13 -4.21 0.55 -3.45
CA SER A 13 -5.44 0.12 -4.12
C SER A 13 -6.53 1.14 -3.81
N GLU A 14 -6.92 1.93 -4.83
CA GLU A 14 -8.08 2.84 -4.73
C GLU A 14 -9.42 2.11 -4.93
N TYR A 15 -9.37 0.89 -5.45
CA TYR A 15 -10.56 0.08 -5.70
C TYR A 15 -11.05 -0.66 -4.46
N ALA A 16 -11.93 0.02 -3.72
CA ALA A 16 -12.97 -0.59 -2.88
C ALA A 16 -13.97 -1.47 -3.70
N ASP A 17 -13.86 -1.53 -5.03
CA ASP A 17 -14.86 -2.15 -5.92
C ASP A 17 -14.70 -3.68 -6.05
N GLU A 18 -13.48 -4.23 -5.88
CA GLU A 18 -13.28 -5.69 -5.83
C GLU A 18 -13.44 -6.28 -4.42
N ARG A 19 -13.41 -5.42 -3.39
CA ARG A 19 -13.68 -5.77 -1.99
C ARG A 19 -14.70 -4.79 -1.42
N PRO A 20 -16.00 -5.03 -1.59
CA PRO A 20 -17.05 -4.15 -1.02
C PRO A 20 -17.01 -4.07 0.53
N GLU A 21 -16.11 -4.82 1.18
CA GLU A 21 -15.90 -4.88 2.62
C GLU A 21 -14.71 -4.01 3.08
N HIS A 22 -13.83 -3.59 2.16
CA HIS A 22 -12.58 -2.88 2.46
C HIS A 22 -12.47 -1.65 1.56
N GLY A 23 -12.25 -0.47 2.15
CA GLY A 23 -12.25 0.82 1.46
C GLY A 23 -10.95 1.10 0.71
N LEU A 24 -10.48 2.34 0.81
CA LEU A 24 -9.15 2.75 0.34
C LEU A 24 -8.07 2.13 1.24
N GLY A 25 -6.93 1.71 0.67
CA GLY A 25 -5.86 1.14 1.48
C GLY A 25 -4.61 0.69 0.73
N VAL A 26 -3.72 0.03 1.48
CA VAL A 26 -2.45 -0.49 0.99
C VAL A 26 -2.38 -2.01 1.19
N SER A 27 -2.21 -2.74 0.08
CA SER A 27 -1.91 -4.18 0.13
C SER A 27 -0.40 -4.40 0.28
N ILE A 28 0.02 -5.10 1.34
CA ILE A 28 1.39 -5.58 1.51
C ILE A 28 1.50 -6.96 0.89
N ARG A 29 2.40 -7.10 -0.08
CA ARG A 29 2.66 -8.36 -0.79
C ARG A 29 4.07 -8.86 -0.53
N ARG A 30 4.24 -10.18 -0.37
CA ARG A 30 5.54 -10.85 -0.33
C ARG A 30 5.67 -11.76 -1.55
N GLY A 31 6.55 -11.41 -2.49
CA GLY A 31 6.75 -12.21 -3.71
C GLY A 31 5.48 -12.36 -4.56
N GLY A 32 4.66 -11.31 -4.63
CA GLY A 32 3.41 -11.28 -5.41
C GLY A 32 2.16 -11.80 -4.68
N ILE A 33 2.30 -12.34 -3.46
CA ILE A 33 1.18 -12.82 -2.65
C ILE A 33 0.85 -11.78 -1.58
N GLU A 34 -0.41 -11.35 -1.48
CA GLU A 34 -0.88 -10.49 -0.38
C GLU A 34 -0.72 -11.20 0.96
N VAL A 35 -0.04 -10.53 1.89
CA VAL A 35 0.19 -11.02 3.26
C VAL A 35 -0.51 -10.17 4.30
N GLU A 36 -0.79 -8.91 4.00
CA GLU A 36 -1.47 -7.97 4.89
C GLU A 36 -2.16 -6.89 4.06
N TYR A 37 -3.27 -6.35 4.58
CA TYR A 37 -3.97 -5.21 4.00
C TYR A 37 -4.11 -4.14 5.09
N LEU A 38 -3.68 -2.93 4.78
CA LEU A 38 -3.77 -1.76 5.65
C LEU A 38 -4.97 -0.94 5.17
N ASP A 39 -6.03 -0.94 5.97
CA ASP A 39 -7.23 -0.16 5.68
C ASP A 39 -7.03 1.30 6.09
N ALA A 40 -7.27 2.23 5.17
CA ALA A 40 -7.21 3.66 5.44
C ALA A 40 -8.48 4.14 6.16
N THR A 41 -8.74 3.58 7.34
CA THR A 41 -9.95 3.86 8.17
C THR A 41 -10.15 5.33 8.53
N ASP A 42 -9.10 6.16 8.48
CA ASP A 42 -9.14 7.59 8.81
C ASP A 42 -9.42 8.48 7.59
N ILE A 43 -9.41 7.93 6.38
CA ILE A 43 -9.79 8.67 5.16
C ILE A 43 -11.30 8.52 5.00
N GLU A 44 -12.02 9.63 5.19
CA GLU A 44 -13.48 9.67 5.07
C GLU A 44 -13.95 8.91 3.81
N GLU A 45 -14.85 7.94 4.00
CA GLU A 45 -15.50 7.05 3.02
C GLU A 45 -16.10 7.79 1.79
N HIS A 46 -16.16 9.12 1.83
CA HIS A 46 -16.76 10.01 0.84
C HIS A 46 -15.85 11.13 0.35
N ALA A 47 -14.56 11.12 0.66
CA ALA A 47 -13.63 12.02 0.01
C ALA A 47 -13.18 11.38 -1.32
N PRO A 48 -13.58 11.90 -2.50
CA PRO A 48 -12.90 11.62 -3.76
C PRO A 48 -11.54 12.33 -3.74
N MET A 49 -10.73 12.06 -2.72
CA MET A 49 -9.39 12.58 -2.61
C MET A 49 -8.52 11.59 -3.35
N ASP A 50 -7.89 12.07 -4.42
CA ASP A 50 -6.81 11.43 -5.14
C ASP A 50 -5.96 10.63 -4.14
N TRP A 51 -6.18 9.31 -4.09
CA TRP A 51 -5.37 8.42 -3.29
C TRP A 51 -3.95 8.60 -3.83
N THR A 52 -3.03 9.04 -2.99
CA THR A 52 -1.71 9.48 -3.43
C THR A 52 -0.63 8.65 -2.75
N PRO A 53 0.54 8.51 -3.39
CA PRO A 53 1.69 7.84 -2.79
C PRO A 53 2.00 8.35 -1.37
N ASP A 54 1.93 9.68 -1.16
CA ASP A 54 2.23 10.33 0.12
C ASP A 54 1.33 9.84 1.27
N MET A 55 0.02 9.68 1.01
CA MET A 55 -0.92 9.14 2.00
C MET A 55 -0.64 7.67 2.32
N ALA A 56 -0.24 6.89 1.32
CA ALA A 56 0.18 5.51 1.53
C ALA A 56 1.47 5.43 2.35
N GLU A 57 2.42 6.38 2.22
CA GLU A 57 3.62 6.44 3.05
C GLU A 57 3.28 6.66 4.53
N VAL A 58 2.33 7.56 4.80
CA VAL A 58 1.86 7.83 6.17
C VAL A 58 1.26 6.57 6.78
N LEU A 59 0.33 5.91 6.07
CA LEU A 59 -0.32 4.69 6.55
C LEU A 59 0.70 3.56 6.81
N LEU A 60 1.67 3.39 5.90
CA LEU A 60 2.77 2.44 6.08
C LEU A 60 3.56 2.73 7.36
N GLY A 61 3.92 4.00 7.56
CA GLY A 61 4.65 4.44 8.75
C GLY A 61 3.89 4.16 10.06
N GLU A 62 2.60 4.44 10.10
CA GLU A 62 1.74 4.16 11.26
C GLU A 62 1.66 2.67 11.60
N HIS A 63 1.69 1.81 10.57
CA HIS A 63 1.66 0.37 10.72
C HIS A 63 3.05 -0.27 10.89
N GLY A 64 4.11 0.53 11.02
CA GLY A 64 5.47 0.05 11.27
C GLY A 64 6.12 -0.55 10.01
N TYR A 65 5.85 0.05 8.85
CA TYR A 65 6.57 -0.18 7.61
C TYR A 65 7.39 1.05 7.23
N GLU A 66 8.61 0.82 6.78
CA GLU A 66 9.49 1.84 6.22
C GLU A 66 9.68 1.61 4.74
N ILE A 67 9.68 2.70 3.99
CA ILE A 67 9.90 2.71 2.56
C ILE A 67 11.39 2.55 2.28
N THR A 68 11.72 1.58 1.45
CA THR A 68 13.12 1.23 1.13
C THR A 68 13.51 1.60 -0.30
N GLY A 69 12.59 2.18 -1.08
CA GLY A 69 12.81 2.50 -2.48
C GLY A 69 11.98 3.67 -2.96
N ARG A 70 11.47 3.57 -4.19
CA ARG A 70 10.69 4.62 -4.85
C ARG A 70 9.40 4.04 -5.36
N TRP A 71 8.37 4.87 -5.38
CA TRP A 71 7.11 4.54 -6.01
C TRP A 71 7.30 4.27 -7.49
N ILE A 72 6.69 3.18 -7.95
CA ILE A 72 6.63 2.75 -9.33
C ILE A 72 5.17 2.78 -9.72
N ASP A 73 4.84 3.55 -10.74
CA ASP A 73 3.52 3.53 -11.35
C ASP A 73 3.34 2.21 -12.11
N ILE A 74 2.35 1.44 -11.67
CA ILE A 74 1.92 0.18 -12.28
C ILE A 74 0.48 0.24 -12.76
N SER A 75 -0.08 1.45 -12.88
CA SER A 75 -1.36 1.66 -13.52
C SER A 75 -1.30 1.06 -14.93
N ASP A 76 -2.23 0.16 -15.26
CA ASP A 76 -2.39 -0.23 -16.66
C ASP A 76 -2.91 1.01 -17.39
N THR A 77 -2.33 1.33 -18.54
CA THR A 77 -2.59 2.56 -19.32
C THR A 77 -4.05 2.80 -19.72
N CYS A 78 -4.97 1.92 -19.34
CA CYS A 78 -6.40 1.96 -19.60
C CYS A 78 -7.27 2.26 -18.36
N ASP A 79 -6.72 2.22 -17.15
CA ASP A 79 -7.45 2.52 -15.92
C ASP A 79 -7.32 4.02 -15.57
N ASP A 80 -8.44 4.64 -15.15
CA ASP A 80 -8.50 6.05 -14.73
C ASP A 80 -7.87 6.27 -13.33
N ASP A 81 -7.35 5.19 -12.77
CA ASP A 81 -7.11 4.92 -11.36
C ASP A 81 -5.61 4.58 -11.20
N PRO A 82 -4.78 5.56 -10.77
CA PRO A 82 -3.36 5.36 -10.70
C PRO A 82 -2.95 4.41 -9.56
N ILE A 83 -2.46 3.23 -9.94
CA ILE A 83 -1.91 2.24 -9.02
C ILE A 83 -0.38 2.40 -8.94
N TRP A 84 0.15 2.56 -7.73
CA TRP A 84 1.58 2.58 -7.45
C TRP A 84 2.02 1.41 -6.56
N GLU A 85 3.25 0.94 -6.79
CA GLU A 85 3.94 0.00 -5.91
C GLU A 85 5.23 0.58 -5.34
N ILE A 86 5.61 0.17 -4.13
CA ILE A 86 6.88 0.56 -3.51
C ILE A 86 7.44 -0.57 -2.64
N PRO A 87 8.76 -0.82 -2.67
CA PRO A 87 9.36 -1.78 -1.75
C PRO A 87 9.40 -1.22 -0.32
N VAL A 88 8.94 -2.02 0.63
CA VAL A 88 8.87 -1.68 2.05
C VAL A 88 9.60 -2.71 2.91
N ALA A 89 10.00 -2.30 4.11
CA ALA A 89 10.52 -3.18 5.14
C ALA A 89 9.72 -2.99 6.42
N LYS A 90 9.44 -4.08 7.14
CA LYS A 90 8.77 -3.99 8.44
C LYS A 90 9.78 -3.49 9.48
N THR A 91 9.48 -2.38 10.14
CA THR A 91 10.34 -1.76 11.18
C THR A 91 10.03 -2.27 12.58
N THR A 92 8.86 -2.88 12.79
CA THR A 92 8.51 -3.51 14.08
C THR A 92 8.84 -4.99 14.06
N ASP A 93 10.03 -5.32 14.59
CA ASP A 93 10.31 -6.61 15.25
C ASP A 93 9.92 -6.44 16.73
N ARG A 94 8.74 -6.92 17.13
CA ARG A 94 8.36 -7.01 18.54
C ARG A 94 7.51 -8.24 18.81
#